data_AF-A0A143XJD3-F1
#
_entry.id   AF-A0A143XJD3-F1
#
_cell.length_a   1.000
_cell.length_b   1.000
_cell.length_c   1.000
_cell.angle_alpha   90.00
_cell.angle_beta   90.00
_cell.angle_gamma   90.00
#
_symmetry.space_group_name_H-M   'P 1'
#
loop_
_entity.id
_entity.type
_entity.pdbx_description
1 polymer ?
#
loop_
_entity_poly.entity_id
_entity_poly.type
_entity_poly.pdbx_seq_one_letter_code
_entity_poly.pdbx_strand_id
1 'polypeptide(L)'
;MLILMLLMEGIVLCFILLMFCVIGIANGPEKFTVFYEKNVQEKAIKLGYTTQKEIKKQTIISIIVLYLPCFILVPLMVCYINGAKEFGNIFIQSLFIMYIMGLFDRFFVDWYWVEHTKAWDIPNTEELKPYIPTKMKIIKWLGTIVGFAIIALIIALIMSKMV
;
A
#
# COMPACT_ATOMS: atom_id res chain seq x y z
N MET A 1 -18.94 10.33 16.60
CA MET A 1 -18.41 11.24 15.55
C MET A 1 -16.99 10.86 15.14
N LEU A 2 -16.05 10.75 16.08
CA LEU A 2 -14.65 10.40 15.78
C LEU A 2 -14.46 9.09 14.98
N ILE A 3 -15.11 7.99 15.38
CA ILE A 3 -14.97 6.69 14.67
C ILE A 3 -15.40 6.81 13.20
N LEU A 4 -16.48 7.53 12.91
CA LEU A 4 -16.93 7.76 11.53
C LEU A 4 -15.91 8.57 10.73
N MET A 5 -15.27 9.57 11.36
CA MET A 5 -14.20 10.34 10.73
C MET A 5 -12.99 9.44 10.42
N LEU A 6 -12.52 8.63 11.37
CA LEU A 6 -11.41 7.71 11.15
C LEU A 6 -11.71 6.69 10.04
N LEU A 7 -12.96 6.22 9.92
CA LEU A 7 -13.40 5.36 8.82
C LEU A 7 -13.31 6.09 7.47
N MET A 8 -13.80 7.33 7.39
CA MET A 8 -13.72 8.13 6.16
C MET A 8 -12.28 8.44 5.77
N GLU A 9 -11.42 8.78 6.72
CA GLU A 9 -9.99 9.04 6.51
C GLU A 9 -9.24 7.79 6.05
N GLY A 10 -9.58 6.63 6.63
CA GLY A 10 -9.10 5.33 6.14
C GLY A 10 -9.54 5.06 4.70
N ILE A 11 -10.80 5.34 4.35
CA ILE A 11 -11.33 5.20 2.98
C ILE A 11 -10.58 6.11 2.00
N VAL A 12 -10.20 7.33 2.40
CA VAL A 12 -9.38 8.22 1.56
C VAL A 12 -8.05 7.56 1.21
N LEU A 13 -7.36 6.94 2.19
CA LEU A 13 -6.13 6.20 1.91
C LEU A 13 -6.36 4.97 1.03
N CYS A 14 -7.44 4.20 1.27
CA CYS A 14 -7.83 3.08 0.41
C CYS A 14 -8.02 3.53 -1.05
N PHE A 15 -8.64 4.70 -1.26
CA PHE A 15 -8.86 5.24 -2.59
C PHE A 15 -7.55 5.63 -3.28
N ILE A 16 -6.60 6.24 -2.56
CA ILE A 16 -5.27 6.56 -3.10
C ILE A 16 -4.54 5.28 -3.55
N LEU A 17 -4.52 4.25 -2.68
CA LEU A 17 -3.95 2.93 -3.01
C LEU A 17 -4.62 2.33 -4.25
N LEU A 18 -5.95 2.30 -4.27
CA LEU A 18 -6.72 1.73 -5.37
C LEU A 18 -6.44 2.45 -6.69
N MET A 19 -6.48 3.78 -6.69
CA MET A 19 -6.20 4.60 -7.87
C MET A 19 -4.79 4.37 -8.39
N PHE A 20 -3.80 4.26 -7.50
CA PHE A 20 -2.43 3.95 -7.90
C PHE A 20 -2.34 2.59 -8.60
N CYS A 21 -2.95 1.56 -8.03
CA CYS A 21 -3.00 0.24 -8.62
C CYS A 21 -3.73 0.22 -9.98
N VAL A 22 -4.89 0.87 -10.08
CA VAL A 22 -5.67 0.98 -11.33
C VAL A 22 -4.87 1.67 -12.43
N ILE A 23 -4.23 2.81 -12.13
CA ILE A 23 -3.39 3.53 -13.09
C ILE A 23 -2.17 2.68 -13.48
N GLY A 24 -1.57 1.97 -12.53
CA GLY A 24 -0.42 1.10 -12.75
C GLY A 24 -0.68 0.04 -13.82
N ILE A 25 -1.82 -0.65 -13.73
CA ILE A 25 -2.16 -1.72 -14.68
C ILE A 25 -2.94 -1.23 -15.91
N ALA A 26 -3.31 0.05 -15.99
CA ALA A 26 -4.16 0.59 -17.06
C ALA A 26 -3.58 0.38 -18.47
N ASN A 27 -2.25 0.30 -18.59
CA ASN A 27 -1.56 0.07 -19.87
C ASN A 27 -1.10 -1.39 -20.08
N GLY A 28 -1.64 -2.31 -19.28
CA GLY A 28 -1.30 -3.73 -19.25
C GLY A 28 -0.53 -4.09 -17.96
N PRO A 29 -0.95 -5.13 -17.22
CA PRO A 29 -0.26 -5.58 -16.00
C PRO A 29 1.18 -6.03 -16.27
N GLU A 30 1.49 -6.46 -17.50
CA GLU A 30 2.81 -6.89 -17.93
C GLU A 30 3.86 -5.76 -17.94
N LYS A 31 3.41 -4.50 -18.00
CA LYS A 31 4.28 -3.32 -17.93
C LYS A 31 4.48 -2.82 -16.49
N PHE A 32 3.70 -3.34 -15.54
CA PHE A 32 3.67 -2.91 -14.15
C PHE A 32 4.01 -4.06 -13.21
N THR A 33 5.26 -4.55 -13.34
CA THR A 33 5.71 -5.76 -12.63
C THR A 33 6.37 -5.48 -11.28
N VAL A 34 6.35 -4.23 -10.83
CA VAL A 34 7.00 -3.75 -9.60
C VAL A 34 6.59 -4.53 -8.34
N PHE A 35 5.35 -5.02 -8.28
CA PHE A 35 4.81 -5.75 -7.14
C PHE A 35 4.97 -7.26 -7.19
N TYR A 36 5.53 -7.78 -8.28
CA TYR A 36 5.73 -9.22 -8.47
C TYR A 36 7.11 -9.66 -7.99
N GLU A 37 7.23 -10.95 -7.69
CA GLU A 37 8.50 -11.58 -7.34
C GLU A 37 9.56 -11.47 -8.46
N LYS A 38 10.83 -11.58 -8.09
CA LYS A 38 11.96 -11.39 -9.01
C LYS A 38 11.90 -12.32 -10.23
N ASN A 39 11.48 -13.57 -10.05
CA ASN A 39 11.33 -14.52 -11.15
C ASN A 39 10.30 -14.06 -12.20
N VAL A 40 9.19 -13.45 -11.76
CA VAL A 40 8.18 -12.87 -12.66
C VAL A 40 8.73 -11.63 -13.35
N GLN A 41 9.42 -10.75 -12.61
CA GLN A 41 10.07 -9.56 -13.18
C GLN A 41 11.10 -9.94 -14.25
N GLU A 42 11.96 -10.93 -13.99
CA GLU A 42 12.96 -11.43 -14.93
C GLU A 42 12.31 -12.04 -16.18
N LYS A 43 11.24 -12.81 -16.02
CA LYS A 43 10.47 -13.36 -17.14
C LYS A 43 9.85 -12.24 -17.98
N ALA A 44 9.24 -11.23 -17.35
CA ALA A 44 8.65 -10.08 -18.05
C ALA A 44 9.71 -9.27 -18.83
N ILE A 45 10.92 -9.13 -18.29
CA ILE A 45 12.06 -8.52 -19.00
C ILE A 45 12.45 -9.38 -20.22
N LYS A 46 12.56 -10.70 -20.06
CA LYS A 46 12.88 -11.62 -21.17
C LYS A 46 11.83 -11.60 -22.28
N LEU A 47 10.56 -11.41 -21.92
CA LEU A 47 9.45 -11.27 -22.87
C LEU A 47 9.35 -9.87 -23.49
N GLY A 48 10.19 -8.92 -23.07
CA GLY A 48 10.23 -7.56 -23.63
C GLY A 48 9.09 -6.65 -23.14
N TYR A 49 8.36 -7.03 -22.09
CA TYR A 49 7.24 -6.22 -21.57
C TYR A 49 7.71 -5.01 -20.75
N THR A 50 8.88 -5.11 -20.12
CA THR A 50 9.45 -4.05 -19.30
C THR A 50 10.98 -4.13 -19.26
N THR A 51 11.63 -3.19 -18.58
CA THR A 51 13.09 -3.16 -18.39
C THR A 51 13.44 -3.01 -16.92
N GLN A 52 14.67 -3.39 -16.55
CA GLN A 52 15.16 -3.17 -15.18
C GLN A 52 15.11 -1.69 -14.77
N LYS A 53 15.35 -0.78 -15.72
CA LYS A 53 15.28 0.66 -15.48
C LYS A 53 13.85 1.10 -15.15
N GLU A 54 12.87 0.59 -15.90
CA GLU A 54 11.47 0.94 -15.68
C GLU A 54 10.93 0.34 -14.39
N ILE A 55 11.28 -0.90 -14.06
CA ILE A 55 10.94 -1.52 -12.77
C ILE A 55 11.50 -0.67 -11.62
N LYS A 56 12.79 -0.30 -11.65
CA LYS A 56 13.40 0.51 -10.59
C LYS A 56 12.71 1.87 -10.42
N LYS A 57 12.35 2.51 -11.55
CA LYS A 57 11.58 3.76 -11.54
C LYS A 57 10.20 3.56 -10.91
N GLN A 58 9.48 2.51 -11.31
CA GLN A 58 8.18 2.17 -10.73
C GLN A 58 8.28 1.81 -9.25
N THR A 59 9.37 1.17 -8.79
CA THR A 59 9.61 0.88 -7.36
C THR A 59 9.67 2.18 -6.57
N ILE A 60 10.46 3.16 -7.03
CA ILE A 60 10.59 4.45 -6.35
C ILE A 60 9.24 5.17 -6.31
N ILE A 61 8.53 5.22 -7.45
CA ILE A 61 7.20 5.84 -7.53
C ILE A 61 6.23 5.14 -6.57
N SER A 62 6.20 3.81 -6.54
CA SER A 62 5.32 3.04 -5.66
C SER A 62 5.60 3.32 -4.19
N ILE A 63 6.88 3.37 -3.78
CA ILE A 63 7.24 3.70 -2.40
C ILE A 63 6.75 5.10 -2.05
N ILE A 64 6.96 6.09 -2.92
CA ILE A 64 6.53 7.47 -2.67
C ILE A 64 5.01 7.53 -2.56
N VAL A 65 4.28 7.02 -3.56
CA VAL A 65 2.82 7.12 -3.60
C VAL A 65 2.14 6.39 -2.44
N LEU A 66 2.68 5.24 -2.02
CA LEU A 66 2.08 4.44 -0.94
C LEU A 66 2.42 4.98 0.46
N TYR A 67 3.64 5.47 0.69
CA TYR A 67 4.08 5.88 2.03
C TYR A 67 4.01 7.39 2.28
N LEU A 68 4.17 8.25 1.28
CA LEU A 68 4.09 9.71 1.48
C LEU A 68 2.73 10.15 2.08
N PRO A 69 1.57 9.62 1.64
CA PRO A 69 0.30 9.95 2.28
C PRO A 69 0.25 9.53 3.75
N CYS A 70 0.89 8.41 4.12
CA CYS A 70 0.96 7.97 5.51
C CYS A 70 1.72 8.99 6.38
N PHE A 71 2.79 9.60 5.87
CA PHE A 71 3.60 10.55 6.64
C PHE A 71 3.13 12.00 6.57
N ILE A 72 2.30 12.36 5.60
CA ILE A 72 1.84 13.75 5.40
C ILE A 72 0.34 13.88 5.64
N LEU A 73 -0.47 13.08 4.96
CA LEU A 73 -1.92 13.20 5.00
C LEU A 73 -2.49 12.72 6.35
N VAL A 74 -1.99 11.59 6.88
CA VAL A 74 -2.46 11.06 8.17
C VAL A 74 -2.22 12.03 9.33
N PRO A 75 -1.00 12.57 9.59
CA PRO A 75 -0.83 13.55 10.65
C PRO A 75 -1.63 14.83 10.42
N LEU A 76 -1.83 15.24 9.17
CA LEU A 76 -2.67 16.39 8.83
C LEU A 76 -4.11 16.15 9.31
N MET A 77 -4.69 15.02 8.93
CA MET A 77 -6.05 14.61 9.32
C MET A 77 -6.16 14.49 10.85
N VAL A 78 -5.27 13.71 11.46
CA VAL A 78 -5.33 13.39 12.90
C VAL A 78 -5.12 14.63 13.78
N CYS A 79 -4.14 15.48 13.48
CA CYS A 79 -3.79 16.58 14.38
C CYS A 79 -4.63 17.83 14.12
N TYR A 80 -4.89 18.16 12.84
CA TYR A 80 -5.52 19.43 12.47
C TYR A 80 -7.01 19.31 12.15
N ILE A 81 -7.49 18.16 11.66
CA ILE A 81 -8.92 17.94 11.43
C ILE A 81 -9.57 17.33 12.69
N ASN A 82 -8.96 16.29 13.26
CA ASN A 82 -9.52 15.59 14.42
C ASN A 82 -9.15 16.25 15.75
N GLY A 83 -8.17 17.16 15.74
CA GLY A 83 -7.74 17.93 16.91
C GLY A 83 -6.93 17.11 17.93
N ALA A 84 -6.34 15.97 17.54
CA ALA A 84 -5.53 15.17 18.44
C ALA A 84 -4.19 15.87 18.76
N LYS A 85 -3.91 16.07 20.05
CA LYS A 85 -2.67 16.72 20.54
C LYS A 85 -1.79 15.80 21.37
N GLU A 86 -2.42 14.91 22.13
CA GLU A 86 -1.71 13.98 22.99
C GLU A 86 -1.15 12.81 22.18
N PHE A 87 0.07 12.39 22.53
CA PHE A 87 0.78 11.27 21.90
C PHE A 87 -0.10 10.03 21.69
N GLY A 88 -0.81 9.57 22.73
CA GLY A 88 -1.64 8.37 22.67
C GLY A 88 -2.79 8.50 21.66
N ASN A 89 -3.42 9.67 21.61
CA ASN A 89 -4.51 9.95 20.67
C ASN A 89 -3.99 10.00 19.22
N ILE A 90 -2.86 10.68 18.99
CA ILE A 90 -2.24 10.75 17.66
C ILE A 90 -1.84 9.35 17.18
N PHE A 91 -1.24 8.55 18.06
CA PHE A 91 -0.82 7.18 17.76
C PHE A 91 -2.01 6.29 17.36
N ILE A 92 -3.04 6.20 18.22
CA ILE A 92 -4.17 5.30 17.99
C ILE A 92 -4.94 5.68 16.73
N GLN A 93 -5.21 6.98 16.52
CA GLN A 93 -5.93 7.43 15.34
C GLN A 93 -5.14 7.16 14.05
N SER A 94 -3.84 7.49 14.04
CA SER A 94 -2.97 7.23 12.88
C SER A 94 -2.89 5.74 12.56
N LEU A 95 -2.76 4.90 13.59
CA LEU A 95 -2.72 3.44 13.45
C LEU A 95 -4.02 2.90 12.87
N PHE A 96 -5.16 3.35 13.38
CA PHE A 96 -6.47 2.90 12.93
C PHE A 96 -6.72 3.23 11.46
N ILE A 97 -6.41 4.47 11.03
CA ILE A 97 -6.52 4.91 9.63
C ILE A 97 -5.66 4.05 8.71
N MET A 98 -4.38 3.82 9.06
CA MET A 98 -3.48 3.00 8.24
C MET A 98 -3.87 1.51 8.25
N TYR A 99 -4.42 0.99 9.34
CA TYR A 99 -4.94 -0.37 9.38
C TYR A 99 -6.16 -0.56 8.50
N ILE A 100 -7.05 0.43 8.36
CA ILE A 100 -8.15 0.36 7.38
C ILE A 100 -7.60 0.18 5.97
N MET A 101 -6.65 1.03 5.57
CA MET A 101 -5.97 0.90 4.27
C MET A 101 -5.27 -0.46 4.13
N GLY A 102 -4.56 -0.88 5.18
CA GLY A 102 -3.87 -2.17 5.22
C GLY A 102 -4.80 -3.34 5.00
N LEU A 103 -5.90 -3.41 5.76
CA LEU A 103 -6.90 -4.49 5.64
C LEU A 103 -7.57 -4.47 4.26
N PHE A 104 -7.90 -3.30 3.73
CA PHE A 104 -8.39 -3.17 2.36
C PHE A 104 -7.39 -3.73 1.35
N ASP A 105 -6.10 -3.40 1.48
CA ASP A 105 -5.04 -3.96 0.64
C ASP A 105 -4.92 -5.48 0.77
N ARG A 106 -4.91 -6.02 1.99
CA ARG A 106 -4.78 -7.47 2.22
C ARG A 106 -5.96 -8.26 1.65
N PHE A 107 -7.18 -7.79 1.87
CA PHE A 107 -8.40 -8.53 1.52
C PHE A 107 -8.91 -8.21 0.12
N PHE A 108 -9.02 -6.94 -0.23
CA PHE A 108 -9.58 -6.53 -1.51
C PHE A 108 -8.54 -6.54 -2.62
N VAL A 109 -7.41 -5.86 -2.44
CA VAL A 109 -6.40 -5.75 -3.51
C VAL A 109 -5.66 -7.07 -3.70
N ASP A 110 -4.97 -7.56 -2.67
CA ASP A 110 -4.14 -8.75 -2.80
C ASP A 110 -4.96 -10.04 -2.92
N TRP A 111 -5.87 -10.31 -1.98
CA TRP A 111 -6.61 -11.57 -2.01
C TRP A 111 -7.66 -11.58 -3.11
N TYR A 112 -8.62 -10.67 -3.13
CA TYR A 112 -9.69 -10.72 -4.12
C TYR A 112 -9.23 -10.32 -5.53
N TRP A 113 -8.69 -9.11 -5.69
CA TRP A 113 -8.45 -8.55 -7.02
C TRP A 113 -7.24 -9.16 -7.73
N VAL A 114 -6.11 -9.36 -7.04
CA VAL A 114 -4.91 -9.97 -7.63
C VAL A 114 -5.05 -11.49 -7.79
N GLU A 115 -5.52 -12.22 -6.77
CA GLU A 115 -5.51 -13.69 -6.83
C GLU A 115 -6.77 -14.33 -7.44
N HIS A 116 -7.94 -13.67 -7.36
CA HIS A 116 -9.21 -14.25 -7.78
C HIS A 116 -9.80 -13.58 -9.03
N THR A 117 -9.10 -12.62 -9.65
CA THR A 117 -9.48 -12.06 -10.95
C THR A 117 -8.33 -12.17 -11.95
N LYS A 118 -8.63 -11.92 -13.23
CA LYS A 118 -7.62 -11.91 -14.30
C LYS A 118 -6.97 -10.53 -14.52
N ALA A 119 -7.31 -9.53 -13.70
CA ALA A 119 -6.84 -8.15 -13.91
C ALA A 119 -5.32 -8.00 -13.81
N TRP A 120 -4.67 -8.88 -13.05
CA TRP A 120 -3.23 -8.91 -12.80
C TRP A 120 -2.54 -10.10 -13.48
N ASP A 121 -3.19 -10.74 -14.46
CA ASP A 121 -2.56 -11.82 -15.20
C ASP A 121 -1.57 -11.28 -16.23
N ILE A 122 -0.30 -11.67 -16.12
CA ILE A 122 0.73 -11.33 -17.10
C ILE A 122 0.78 -12.44 -18.15
N PRO A 123 0.56 -12.14 -19.45
CA PRO A 123 0.56 -13.16 -20.49
C PRO A 123 1.91 -13.90 -20.60
N ASN A 124 1.88 -15.22 -20.78
CA ASN A 124 3.07 -16.09 -20.89
C ASN A 124 3.87 -16.22 -19.58
N THR A 125 3.19 -16.10 -18.44
CA THR A 125 3.77 -16.28 -17.10
C THR A 125 2.88 -17.11 -16.16
N GLU A 126 1.91 -17.83 -16.72
CA GLU A 126 0.93 -18.63 -16.00
C GLU A 126 1.59 -19.70 -15.12
N GLU A 127 2.77 -20.19 -15.52
CA GLU A 127 3.58 -21.15 -14.77
C GLU A 127 4.13 -20.60 -13.45
N LEU A 128 4.14 -19.27 -13.28
CA LEU A 128 4.66 -18.58 -12.10
C LEU A 128 3.57 -18.26 -11.06
N LYS A 129 2.32 -18.67 -11.31
CA LYS A 129 1.22 -18.50 -10.35
C LYS A 129 1.35 -19.49 -9.17
N PRO A 130 0.93 -19.11 -7.96
CA PRO A 130 0.38 -17.81 -7.58
C PRO A 130 1.45 -16.71 -7.55
N TYR A 131 1.11 -15.52 -8.06
CA TYR A 131 2.05 -14.38 -8.07
C TYR A 131 2.38 -13.84 -6.68
N ILE A 132 1.54 -14.15 -5.67
CA ILE A 132 1.82 -13.85 -4.27
C ILE A 132 2.04 -15.19 -3.52
N PRO A 133 3.30 -15.65 -3.39
CA PRO A 133 3.59 -16.85 -2.62
C PRO A 133 3.18 -16.71 -1.15
N THR A 134 2.83 -17.81 -0.49
CA THR A 134 2.41 -17.82 0.92
C THR A 134 3.39 -17.11 1.85
N LYS A 135 4.70 -17.28 1.64
CA LYS A 135 5.75 -16.58 2.40
C LYS A 135 5.65 -15.06 2.27
N MET A 136 5.37 -14.57 1.07
CA MET A 136 5.20 -13.14 0.82
C MET A 136 3.91 -12.60 1.43
N LYS A 137 2.84 -13.40 1.49
CA LYS A 137 1.63 -13.01 2.24
C LYS A 137 1.95 -12.76 3.70
N ILE A 138 2.71 -13.64 4.34
CA ILE A 138 3.12 -13.49 5.74
C ILE A 138 3.94 -12.21 5.94
N ILE A 139 4.91 -11.95 5.06
CA ILE A 139 5.72 -10.72 5.11
C ILE A 139 4.85 -9.48 4.96
N LYS A 140 3.90 -9.50 4.01
CA LYS A 140 2.98 -8.38 3.79
C LYS A 140 2.08 -8.14 5.01
N TRP A 141 1.54 -9.20 5.63
CA TRP A 141 0.75 -9.10 6.87
C TRP A 141 1.57 -8.54 8.04
N LEU A 142 2.81 -9.01 8.21
CA LEU A 142 3.73 -8.46 9.21
C LEU A 142 4.03 -6.98 8.94
N GLY A 143 4.23 -6.61 7.67
CA GLY A 143 4.40 -5.22 7.25
C GLY A 143 3.18 -4.36 7.60
N THR A 144 1.96 -4.86 7.37
CA THR A 144 0.73 -4.17 7.73
C THR A 144 0.59 -3.99 9.23
N ILE A 145 0.83 -5.03 10.03
CA ILE A 145 0.65 -4.96 11.49
C ILE A 145 1.79 -4.16 12.14
N VAL A 146 3.04 -4.59 11.93
CA VAL A 146 4.20 -4.01 12.61
C VAL A 146 4.66 -2.72 11.94
N GLY A 147 4.69 -2.69 10.60
CA GLY A 147 5.17 -1.52 9.85
C GLY A 147 4.30 -0.28 10.06
N PHE A 148 2.97 -0.41 9.97
CA PHE A 148 2.08 0.73 10.24
C PHE A 148 2.07 1.13 11.71
N ALA A 149 2.26 0.21 12.66
CA ALA A 149 2.46 0.55 14.06
C ALA A 149 3.73 1.40 14.26
N ILE A 150 4.84 1.05 13.59
CA ILE A 150 6.07 1.85 13.63
C ILE A 150 5.86 3.23 13.00
N ILE A 151 5.17 3.32 11.86
CA ILE A 151 4.90 4.60 11.20
C ILE A 151 4.01 5.48 12.10
N ALA A 152 2.96 4.92 12.70
CA ALA A 152 2.07 5.63 13.62
C ALA A 152 2.84 6.14 14.86
N LEU A 153 3.77 5.32 15.36
CA LEU A 153 4.64 5.69 16.48
C LEU A 153 5.52 6.89 16.12
N ILE A 154 6.17 6.86 14.95
CA ILE A 154 7.01 7.97 14.46
C ILE A 154 6.18 9.24 14.33
N ILE A 155 4.99 9.15 13.73
CA ILE A 155 4.06 10.28 13.59
C ILE A 155 3.71 10.86 14.96
N ALA A 156 3.31 10.02 15.91
CA ALA A 156 2.93 10.46 17.24
C ALA A 156 4.08 11.14 18.00
N LEU A 157 5.30 10.58 17.93
CA LEU A 157 6.49 11.14 18.59
C LEU A 157 6.87 12.53 18.06
N ILE A 158 6.70 12.76 16.76
CA ILE A 158 7.00 14.04 16.10
C ILE A 158 5.87 15.03 16.37
N MET A 159 4.65 14.66 16.04
CA MET A 159 3.51 15.58 16.06
C MET A 159 3.13 15.99 17.47
N SER A 160 3.22 15.12 18.47
CA SER A 160 2.90 15.49 19.86
C SER A 160 3.80 16.59 20.45
N LYS A 161 4.90 16.94 19.77
CA LYS A 161 5.80 18.05 20.12
C LYS A 161 5.56 19.29 19.27
N MET A 162 4.78 19.19 18.21
CA MET A 162 4.54 20.25 17.22
C MET A 162 3.16 20.89 17.31
N VAL A 163 2.15 20.17 17.86
CA VAL A 163 0.75 20.62 17.93
C VAL A 163 0.26 20.95 19.34
#